data_AF-A0A2V1AW42-F1
#
_entry.id   AF-A0A2V1AW42-F1
#
_cell.length_a   1.000
_cell.length_b   1.000
_cell.length_c   1.000
_cell.angle_alpha   90.00
_cell.angle_beta   90.00
_cell.angle_gamma   90.00
#
_symmetry.space_group_name_H-M   'P 1'
#
loop_
_entity.id
_entity.type
_entity.pdbx_description
1 polymer ?
#
loop_
_entity_poly.entity_id
_entity_poly.type
_entity_poly.pdbx_seq_one_letter_code
_entity_poly.pdbx_strand_id
1 'polypeptide(L)'
;MSYNGIGLQTPRGSGTSGYVQKNLADKKYQGYRKKREREQEDEERREARAKQIRSRRSAGGEIKEHDRKRRIELKCAELRDKLEDEDEEDDVIEKKVAELREKLTKDTTEHKEAAQVVDGNKKNRVEELEETEGKEDGKKAESPKETPQSDSKQPSYSYVPRYGDR
;
A
#
# COMPACT_ATOMS: atom_id res chain seq x y z
N MET A 1 25.89 -3.21 -51.42
CA MET A 1 25.16 -4.20 -50.60
C MET A 1 24.89 -3.59 -49.24
N SER A 2 23.64 -3.63 -48.78
CA SER A 2 23.26 -3.15 -47.44
C SER A 2 23.74 -4.14 -46.36
N TYR A 3 24.16 -3.65 -45.21
CA TYR A 3 24.64 -4.48 -44.09
C TYR A 3 23.47 -4.89 -43.21
N ASN A 4 23.31 -6.20 -42.94
CA ASN A 4 22.21 -6.77 -42.15
C ASN A 4 20.79 -6.37 -42.64
N GLY A 5 20.63 -6.08 -43.94
CA GLY A 5 19.36 -5.62 -44.51
C GLY A 5 18.99 -4.17 -44.15
N ILE A 6 19.91 -3.40 -43.58
CA ILE A 6 19.68 -2.02 -43.11
C ILE A 6 20.50 -1.04 -43.96
N GLY A 7 19.91 0.10 -44.32
CA GLY A 7 20.57 1.17 -45.07
C GLY A 7 20.36 1.13 -46.59
N LEU A 8 21.14 1.93 -47.32
CA LEU A 8 21.01 2.07 -48.78
C LEU A 8 21.71 0.90 -49.51
N GLN A 9 21.08 0.38 -50.56
CA GLN A 9 21.66 -0.67 -51.41
C GLN A 9 22.93 -0.17 -52.14
N THR A 10 22.88 1.09 -52.59
CA THR A 10 23.99 1.86 -53.18
C THR A 10 23.89 3.34 -52.77
N PRO A 11 25.00 4.02 -52.46
CA PRO A 11 24.99 5.46 -52.14
C PRO A 11 24.88 6.36 -53.38
N ARG A 12 24.98 5.80 -54.59
CA ARG A 12 24.85 6.55 -55.85
C ARG A 12 23.40 6.99 -56.03
N GLY A 13 23.18 8.29 -56.28
CA GLY A 13 21.85 8.87 -56.48
C GLY A 13 21.12 9.29 -55.20
N SER A 14 21.63 8.96 -54.00
CA SER A 14 21.03 9.43 -52.74
C SER A 14 21.49 10.83 -52.33
N GLY A 15 22.52 11.39 -52.98
CA GLY A 15 23.08 12.70 -52.64
C GLY A 15 23.80 12.74 -51.28
N THR A 16 24.11 11.59 -50.68
CA THR A 16 24.75 11.46 -49.35
C THR A 16 25.89 10.43 -49.39
N SER A 17 26.70 10.36 -48.32
CA SER A 17 27.84 9.42 -48.22
C SER A 17 27.44 7.95 -48.03
N GLY A 18 26.16 7.67 -47.74
CA GLY A 18 25.69 6.31 -47.40
C GLY A 18 26.12 5.82 -46.03
N TYR A 19 26.60 6.69 -45.13
CA TYR A 19 26.96 6.33 -43.77
C TYR A 19 25.71 5.99 -42.93
N VAL A 20 25.69 4.79 -42.33
CA VAL A 20 24.58 4.29 -41.51
C VAL A 20 25.07 4.15 -40.07
N GLN A 21 24.45 4.89 -39.14
CA GLN A 21 24.72 4.79 -37.71
C GLN A 21 23.61 4.01 -37.00
N LYS A 22 23.96 3.23 -35.98
CA LYS A 22 22.98 2.60 -35.09
C LYS A 22 22.21 3.66 -34.28
N ASN A 23 20.91 3.47 -34.11
CA ASN A 23 20.14 4.29 -33.19
C ASN A 23 20.53 3.94 -31.74
N LEU A 24 20.91 4.94 -30.95
CA LEU A 24 21.25 4.77 -29.52
C LEU A 24 20.03 4.85 -28.60
N ALA A 25 18.95 5.51 -29.04
CA ALA A 25 17.69 5.60 -28.29
C ALA A 25 16.81 4.35 -28.47
N ASP A 26 17.10 3.53 -29.49
CA ASP A 26 16.43 2.25 -29.69
C ASP A 26 16.84 1.28 -28.58
N LYS A 27 16.03 1.24 -27.53
CA LYS A 27 16.14 0.25 -26.47
C LYS A 27 15.89 -1.10 -27.12
N LYS A 28 16.95 -1.88 -27.35
CA LYS A 28 16.82 -3.30 -27.70
C LYS A 28 15.73 -3.87 -26.80
N TYR A 29 14.63 -4.34 -27.40
CA TYR A 29 13.66 -5.16 -26.69
C TYR A 29 14.48 -6.23 -25.98
N GLN A 30 14.60 -6.10 -24.67
CA GLN A 30 15.32 -7.09 -23.87
C GLN A 30 14.62 -8.40 -24.21
N GLY A 31 15.35 -9.37 -24.77
CA GLY A 31 14.73 -10.58 -25.29
C GLY A 31 13.81 -11.21 -24.24
N TYR A 32 12.76 -11.89 -24.66
CA TYR A 32 11.68 -12.43 -23.82
C TYR A 32 12.14 -13.03 -22.48
N ARG A 33 13.34 -13.66 -22.44
CA ARG A 33 13.97 -14.18 -21.21
C ARG A 33 14.22 -13.11 -20.13
N LYS A 34 14.80 -11.95 -20.49
CA LYS A 34 15.10 -10.87 -19.54
C LYS A 34 13.85 -10.11 -19.07
N LYS A 35 12.79 -10.12 -19.89
CA LYS A 35 11.49 -9.59 -19.47
C LYS A 35 10.88 -10.50 -18.39
N ARG A 36 10.88 -11.82 -18.64
CA ARG A 36 10.37 -12.83 -17.70
C ARG A 36 11.12 -12.84 -16.36
N GLU A 37 12.43 -12.68 -16.40
CA GLU A 37 13.28 -12.59 -15.19
C GLU A 37 12.90 -11.37 -14.32
N ARG A 38 12.62 -10.21 -14.93
CA ARG A 38 12.14 -9.03 -14.20
C ARG A 38 10.74 -9.22 -13.61
N GLU A 39 9.84 -9.84 -14.37
CA GLU A 39 8.48 -10.11 -13.90
C GLU A 39 8.51 -11.05 -12.68
N GLN A 40 9.38 -12.06 -12.67
CA GLN A 40 9.60 -12.93 -11.52
C GLN A 40 10.17 -12.17 -10.31
N GLU A 41 11.18 -11.31 -10.53
CA GLU A 41 11.76 -10.48 -9.45
C GLU A 41 10.71 -9.53 -8.85
N ASP A 42 9.85 -8.94 -9.67
CA ASP A 42 8.78 -8.05 -9.24
C ASP A 42 7.71 -8.81 -8.44
N GLU A 43 7.39 -10.04 -8.83
CA GLU A 43 6.46 -10.93 -8.12
C GLU A 43 7.02 -11.34 -6.75
N GLU A 44 8.27 -11.80 -6.68
CA GLU A 44 8.96 -12.11 -5.42
C GLU A 44 9.00 -10.91 -4.48
N ARG A 45 9.28 -9.71 -5.01
CA ARG A 45 9.26 -8.46 -4.23
C ARG A 45 7.87 -8.15 -3.71
N ARG A 46 6.81 -8.40 -4.49
CA ARG A 46 5.41 -8.20 -4.07
C ARG A 46 5.05 -9.18 -2.95
N GLU A 47 5.42 -10.44 -3.09
CA GLU A 47 5.19 -11.47 -2.07
C GLU A 47 5.93 -11.17 -0.76
N ALA A 48 7.19 -10.76 -0.84
CA ALA A 48 7.98 -10.38 0.32
C ALA A 48 7.35 -9.20 1.07
N ARG A 49 6.87 -8.18 0.34
CA ARG A 49 6.13 -7.05 0.92
C ARG A 49 4.82 -7.51 1.58
N ALA A 50 4.05 -8.37 0.93
CA ALA A 50 2.81 -8.91 1.50
C ALA A 50 3.08 -9.70 2.79
N LYS A 51 4.12 -10.54 2.81
CA LYS A 51 4.55 -11.29 3.99
C LYS A 51 4.96 -10.36 5.14
N GLN A 52 5.72 -9.30 4.84
CA GLN A 52 6.11 -8.32 5.84
C GLN A 52 4.90 -7.59 6.43
N ILE A 53 3.93 -7.19 5.59
CA ILE A 53 2.70 -6.54 6.06
C ILE A 53 1.89 -7.49 6.95
N ARG A 54 1.73 -8.76 6.56
CA ARG A 54 1.04 -9.78 7.38
C ARG A 54 1.72 -9.97 8.73
N SER A 55 3.04 -10.10 8.75
CA SER A 55 3.83 -10.23 9.99
C SER A 55 3.68 -9.02 10.91
N ARG A 56 3.69 -7.79 10.38
CA ARG A 56 3.46 -6.57 11.17
C ARG A 56 2.04 -6.48 11.73
N ARG A 57 1.04 -6.98 10.99
CA ARG A 57 -0.35 -7.02 11.47
C ARG A 57 -0.53 -8.01 12.62
N SER A 58 0.13 -9.16 12.58
CA SER A 58 0.08 -10.15 13.66
C SER A 58 0.89 -9.73 14.90
N ALA A 59 2.01 -9.05 14.73
CA ALA A 59 2.93 -8.66 15.81
C ALA A 59 2.42 -7.53 16.74
N GLY A 60 1.14 -7.13 16.66
CA GLY A 60 0.57 -6.04 17.47
C GLY A 60 -0.76 -6.39 18.15
N GLY A 61 -1.18 -7.65 18.13
CA GLY A 61 -2.44 -8.07 18.76
C GLY A 61 -2.46 -7.80 20.26
N GLU A 62 -1.47 -8.32 20.97
CA GLU A 62 -1.35 -8.17 22.43
C GLU A 62 -1.24 -6.70 22.87
N ILE A 63 -0.47 -5.88 22.15
CA ILE A 63 -0.34 -4.45 22.42
C ILE A 63 -1.69 -3.74 22.29
N LYS A 64 -2.45 -4.03 21.23
CA LYS A 64 -3.79 -3.44 21.03
C LYS A 64 -4.76 -3.86 22.12
N GLU A 65 -4.70 -5.11 22.57
CA GLU A 65 -5.54 -5.59 23.66
C GLU A 65 -5.18 -4.95 25.00
N HIS A 66 -3.89 -4.78 25.26
CA HIS A 66 -3.41 -4.09 26.43
C HIS A 66 -3.83 -2.62 26.44
N ASP A 67 -3.67 -1.90 25.31
CA ASP A 67 -4.12 -0.52 25.17
C ASP A 67 -5.62 -0.38 25.39
N ARG A 68 -6.41 -1.35 24.91
CA ARG A 68 -7.85 -1.37 25.15
C ARG A 68 -8.18 -1.56 26.63
N LYS A 69 -7.54 -2.52 27.31
CA LYS A 69 -7.70 -2.72 28.76
C LYS A 69 -7.30 -1.46 29.54
N ARG A 70 -6.16 -0.86 29.18
CA ARG A 70 -5.67 0.39 29.77
C ARG A 70 -6.69 1.52 29.63
N ARG A 71 -7.34 1.68 28.48
CA ARG A 71 -8.39 2.71 28.29
C ARG A 71 -9.59 2.51 29.20
N ILE A 72 -9.95 1.27 29.52
CA ILE A 72 -11.04 0.97 30.45
C ILE A 72 -10.60 1.38 31.86
N GLU A 73 -9.43 0.94 32.29
CA GLU A 73 -8.91 1.25 33.63
C GLU A 73 -8.66 2.75 33.83
N LEU A 74 -8.20 3.46 32.81
CA LEU A 74 -8.06 4.92 32.85
C LEU A 74 -9.40 5.62 33.11
N LYS A 75 -10.47 5.21 32.41
CA LYS A 75 -11.81 5.77 32.64
C LYS A 75 -12.36 5.42 34.03
N CYS A 76 -12.05 4.22 34.53
CA CYS A 76 -12.42 3.82 35.89
C CYS A 76 -11.67 4.65 36.94
N ALA A 77 -10.38 4.91 36.75
CA ALA A 77 -9.59 5.79 37.61
C ALA A 77 -10.12 7.23 37.57
N GLU A 78 -10.39 7.77 36.39
CA GLU A 78 -11.00 9.11 36.25
C GLU A 78 -12.36 9.24 36.95
N LEU A 79 -13.17 8.17 36.96
CA LEU A 79 -14.44 8.18 37.70
C LEU A 79 -14.20 8.14 39.20
N ARG A 80 -13.27 7.30 39.65
CA ARG A 80 -12.90 7.19 41.07
C ARG A 80 -12.44 8.53 41.62
N ASP A 81 -11.48 9.18 40.95
CA ASP A 81 -10.95 10.48 41.36
C ASP A 81 -12.07 11.53 41.50
N LYS A 82 -13.05 11.54 40.58
CA LYS A 82 -14.19 12.45 40.64
C LYS A 82 -15.12 12.20 41.83
N LEU A 83 -15.37 10.93 42.17
CA LEU A 83 -16.24 10.61 43.29
C LEU A 83 -15.53 10.82 44.63
N GLU A 84 -14.20 10.65 44.66
CA GLU A 84 -13.36 11.04 45.82
C GLU A 84 -13.36 12.56 46.01
N ASP A 85 -13.26 13.35 44.93
CA ASP A 85 -13.39 14.81 44.97
C ASP A 85 -14.78 15.30 45.43
N GLU A 86 -15.82 14.46 45.26
CA GLU A 86 -17.20 14.71 45.69
C GLU A 86 -17.49 14.22 47.12
N ASP A 87 -16.49 13.74 47.86
CA ASP A 87 -16.60 13.16 49.21
C ASP A 87 -17.63 12.01 49.32
N GLU A 88 -17.75 11.17 48.28
CA GLU A 88 -18.60 9.98 48.35
C GLU A 88 -18.00 8.87 49.23
N GLU A 89 -18.86 8.00 49.77
CA GLU A 89 -18.42 6.83 50.57
C GLU A 89 -17.70 5.79 49.68
N ASP A 90 -16.60 5.23 50.19
CA ASP A 90 -15.77 4.23 49.51
C ASP A 90 -16.61 3.05 48.95
N ASP A 91 -17.59 2.57 49.71
CA ASP A 91 -18.49 1.48 49.30
C ASP A 91 -19.34 1.83 48.06
N VAL A 92 -19.69 3.11 47.91
CA VAL A 92 -20.48 3.61 46.77
C VAL A 92 -19.56 3.81 45.56
N ILE A 93 -18.36 4.32 45.79
CA ILE A 93 -17.31 4.48 44.77
C ILE A 93 -16.98 3.13 44.13
N GLU A 94 -16.72 2.11 44.94
CA GLU A 94 -16.40 0.76 44.45
C GLU A 94 -17.52 0.17 43.59
N LYS A 95 -18.77 0.32 44.01
CA LYS A 95 -19.94 -0.15 43.24
C LYS A 95 -20.06 0.57 41.89
N LYS A 96 -19.98 1.90 41.88
CA LYS A 96 -20.08 2.70 40.65
C LYS A 96 -18.93 2.40 39.68
N VAL A 97 -17.70 2.24 40.18
CA VAL A 97 -16.54 1.88 39.36
C VAL A 97 -16.64 0.45 38.82
N ALA A 98 -17.12 -0.51 39.63
CA ALA A 98 -17.35 -1.88 39.18
C ALA A 98 -18.40 -1.96 38.07
N GLU A 99 -19.52 -1.23 38.22
CA GLU A 99 -20.54 -1.11 37.18
C GLU A 99 -19.98 -0.50 35.89
N LEU A 100 -19.17 0.56 36.00
CA LEU A 100 -18.55 1.19 34.83
C LEU A 100 -17.58 0.23 34.13
N ARG A 101 -16.79 -0.52 34.89
CA ARG A 101 -15.87 -1.54 34.35
C ARG A 101 -16.64 -2.61 33.58
N GLU A 102 -17.76 -3.10 34.12
CA GLU A 102 -18.61 -4.08 33.41
C GLU A 102 -19.21 -3.51 32.12
N LYS A 103 -19.74 -2.28 32.16
CA LYS A 103 -20.34 -1.64 30.97
C LYS A 103 -19.30 -1.49 29.86
N LEU A 104 -18.14 -0.92 30.16
CA LEU A 104 -17.08 -0.69 29.18
C LEU A 104 -16.44 -1.99 28.66
N THR A 105 -16.37 -3.04 29.48
CA THR A 105 -15.88 -4.34 29.00
C THR A 105 -16.86 -4.97 28.01
N LYS A 106 -18.17 -4.93 28.29
CA LYS A 106 -19.24 -5.42 27.40
C LYS A 106 -19.29 -4.66 26.06
N ASP A 107 -19.35 -3.32 26.10
CA ASP A 107 -19.38 -2.50 24.88
C ASP A 107 -18.19 -2.81 23.97
N THR A 108 -17.02 -2.91 24.60
CA THR A 108 -15.82 -3.17 23.82
C THR A 108 -15.83 -4.60 23.25
N THR A 109 -16.35 -5.62 23.95
CA THR A 109 -16.45 -6.99 23.40
C THR A 109 -17.39 -7.05 22.21
N GLU A 110 -18.56 -6.40 22.29
CA GLU A 110 -19.52 -6.31 21.20
C GLU A 110 -18.90 -5.61 19.97
N HIS A 111 -18.18 -4.51 20.18
CA HIS A 111 -17.44 -3.85 19.10
C HIS A 111 -16.32 -4.71 18.50
N LYS A 112 -15.72 -5.63 19.28
CA LYS A 112 -14.72 -6.59 18.79
C LYS A 112 -15.37 -7.62 17.87
N GLU A 113 -16.52 -8.15 18.27
CA GLU A 113 -17.29 -9.15 17.51
C GLU A 113 -17.80 -8.55 16.20
N ALA A 114 -18.39 -7.35 16.24
CA ALA A 114 -18.84 -6.64 15.03
C ALA A 114 -17.69 -6.37 14.04
N ALA A 115 -16.50 -5.98 14.53
CA ALA A 115 -15.34 -5.74 13.67
C ALA A 115 -14.82 -7.03 13.01
N GLN A 116 -14.82 -8.16 13.73
CA GLN A 116 -14.39 -9.45 13.17
C GLN A 116 -15.32 -9.96 12.07
N VAL A 117 -16.63 -9.76 12.22
CA VAL A 117 -17.62 -10.15 11.19
C VAL A 117 -17.41 -9.36 9.89
N VAL A 118 -17.10 -8.06 9.98
CA VAL A 118 -16.85 -7.20 8.81
C VAL A 118 -15.54 -7.58 8.10
N ASP A 119 -14.48 -7.89 8.84
CA ASP A 119 -13.21 -8.32 8.26
C ASP A 119 -13.28 -9.74 7.65
N GLY A 120 -14.11 -10.63 8.22
CA GLY A 120 -14.42 -11.93 7.62
C GLY A 120 -15.13 -11.80 6.27
N ASN A 121 -16.18 -10.98 6.20
CA ASN A 121 -16.92 -10.74 4.96
C ASN A 121 -16.07 -10.07 3.87
N LYS A 122 -15.10 -9.21 4.23
CA LYS A 122 -14.16 -8.62 3.26
C LYS A 122 -13.19 -9.64 2.68
N LYS A 123 -12.72 -10.62 3.47
CA LYS A 123 -11.84 -11.68 2.96
C LYS A 123 -12.56 -12.59 1.98
N ASN A 124 -13.78 -13.02 2.32
CA ASN A 124 -14.61 -13.86 1.46
C ASN A 124 -14.89 -13.18 0.11
N ARG A 125 -15.15 -11.87 0.11
CA ARG A 125 -15.39 -11.09 -1.11
C ARG A 125 -14.14 -10.89 -1.99
N VAL A 126 -12.94 -10.93 -1.43
CA VAL A 126 -11.69 -10.83 -2.21
C VAL A 126 -11.35 -12.18 -2.87
N GLU A 127 -11.55 -13.29 -2.14
CA GLU A 127 -11.38 -14.65 -2.70
C GLU A 127 -12.38 -14.92 -3.85
N GLU A 128 -13.63 -14.47 -3.72
CA GLU A 128 -14.67 -14.63 -4.75
C GLU A 128 -14.41 -13.78 -6.03
N LEU A 129 -13.71 -12.64 -5.89
CA LEU A 129 -13.29 -11.80 -7.02
C LEU A 129 -12.02 -12.34 -7.72
N GLU A 130 -11.08 -12.91 -6.97
CA GLU A 130 -9.89 -13.56 -7.54
C GLU A 130 -10.24 -14.86 -8.29
N GLU A 131 -11.29 -15.59 -7.88
CA GLU A 131 -11.79 -16.76 -8.61
C GLU A 131 -12.54 -16.41 -9.91
N THR A 132 -13.13 -15.22 -10.00
CA THR A 132 -13.86 -14.77 -11.20
C THR A 132 -12.96 -14.12 -12.25
N GLU A 133 -11.83 -13.52 -11.85
CA GLU A 133 -10.83 -12.98 -12.79
C GLU A 133 -9.97 -14.08 -13.46
N GLY A 134 -9.97 -15.31 -12.95
CA GLY A 134 -9.29 -16.47 -13.56
C GLY A 134 -9.99 -17.11 -14.76
N LYS A 135 -11.11 -16.56 -15.26
CA LYS A 135 -11.94 -17.19 -16.31
C LYS A 135 -12.26 -16.35 -17.55
N GLU A 136 -11.65 -15.18 -17.75
CA GLU A 136 -11.87 -14.38 -18.97
C GLU A 136 -10.59 -14.09 -19.75
N ASP A 137 -9.99 -15.14 -20.31
CA ASP A 137 -9.08 -15.00 -21.45
C ASP A 137 -9.86 -15.04 -22.77
N GLY A 138 -10.04 -13.88 -23.38
CA GLY A 138 -10.22 -13.78 -24.83
C GLY A 138 -11.43 -12.98 -25.30
N LYS A 139 -11.27 -11.66 -25.43
CA LYS A 139 -11.70 -10.86 -26.59
C LYS A 139 -11.06 -9.48 -26.53
N LYS A 140 -10.16 -9.21 -27.47
CA LYS A 140 -9.63 -7.87 -27.74
C LYS A 140 -10.78 -7.00 -28.27
N ALA A 141 -11.12 -5.93 -27.54
CA ALA A 141 -11.90 -4.82 -28.05
C ALA A 141 -10.97 -3.61 -28.20
N GLU A 142 -10.90 -3.10 -29.42
CA GLU A 142 -10.14 -1.92 -29.84
C GLU A 142 -11.04 -0.69 -29.67
N SER A 143 -10.64 0.30 -28.86
CA SER A 143 -11.16 1.69 -28.90
C SER A 143 -10.17 2.66 -28.21
N PRO A 144 -10.23 3.97 -28.53
CA PRO A 144 -9.07 4.84 -28.62
C PRO A 144 -8.61 5.43 -27.29
N LYS A 145 -7.29 5.59 -27.13
CA LYS A 145 -6.68 6.32 -26.01
C LYS A 145 -6.69 7.82 -26.31
N GLU A 146 -7.65 8.54 -25.73
CA GLU A 146 -7.47 9.96 -25.44
C GLU A 146 -6.62 10.08 -24.16
N THR A 147 -5.50 10.78 -24.26
CA THR A 147 -4.62 11.07 -23.12
C THR A 147 -5.14 12.28 -22.35
N PRO A 148 -5.44 12.21 -21.05
CA PRO A 148 -5.59 13.40 -20.23
C PRO A 148 -4.19 14.03 -20.03
N GLN A 149 -4.01 15.25 -20.53
CA GLN A 149 -2.83 16.07 -20.23
C GLN A 149 -2.78 16.34 -18.73
N SER A 150 -1.77 15.79 -18.04
CA SER A 150 -1.45 16.15 -16.67
C SER A 150 -0.39 17.27 -16.68
N ASP A 151 -0.85 18.49 -16.39
CA ASP A 151 0.02 19.64 -16.14
C ASP A 151 0.85 19.41 -14.87
N SER A 152 2.03 18.82 -15.03
CA SER A 152 3.01 18.71 -13.95
C SER A 152 3.80 20.02 -13.82
N LYS A 153 3.23 20.99 -13.10
CA LYS A 153 4.02 22.09 -12.51
C LYS A 153 4.96 21.49 -11.46
N GLN A 154 6.23 21.30 -11.81
CA GLN A 154 7.29 20.93 -10.86
C GLN A 154 7.53 22.11 -9.90
N PRO A 155 7.49 21.93 -8.57
CA PRO A 155 7.91 22.97 -7.65
C PRO A 155 9.44 23.12 -7.71
N SER A 156 9.93 24.30 -8.10
CA SER A 156 11.36 24.64 -8.08
C SER A 156 11.81 24.84 -6.63
N TYR A 157 12.50 23.85 -6.06
CA TYR A 157 13.14 24.00 -4.75
C TYR A 157 14.55 24.56 -4.94
N SER A 158 14.77 25.83 -4.59
CA SER A 158 16.09 26.43 -4.50
C SER A 158 16.74 26.03 -3.18
N TYR A 159 17.73 25.15 -3.23
CA TYR A 159 18.54 24.79 -2.07
C TYR A 159 19.53 25.91 -1.72
N VAL A 160 19.44 26.45 -0.50
CA VAL A 160 20.42 27.40 0.05
C VAL A 160 21.25 26.69 1.12
N PRO A 161 22.56 26.46 0.92
CA PRO A 161 23.42 25.81 1.89
C PRO A 161 23.54 26.62 3.19
N ARG A 162 23.41 25.95 4.35
CA ARG A 162 23.42 26.58 5.70
C ARG A 162 24.80 26.69 6.36
N TYR A 163 25.89 26.35 5.68
CA TYR A 163 27.22 26.52 6.24
C TYR A 163 28.05 27.38 5.28
N GLY A 164 28.32 28.61 5.72
CA GLY A 164 29.20 29.55 5.03
C GLY A 164 30.67 29.20 5.25
N ASP A 165 31.46 29.56 4.24
CA ASP A 165 32.92 29.50 4.24
C ASP A 165 33.53 30.00 5.55
N ARG A 166 34.50 29.22 6.06
CA ARG A 166 35.59 29.71 6.89
C ARG A 166 36.90 29.33 6.22
#